data_AF-A0A1H5U597-F1
#
_entry.id   AF-A0A1H5U597-F1
#
_cell.length_a   1.000
_cell.length_b   1.000
_cell.length_c   1.000
_cell.angle_alpha   90.00
_cell.angle_beta   90.00
_cell.angle_gamma   90.00
#
_symmetry.space_group_name_H-M   'P 1'
#
loop_
_entity.id
_entity.type
_entity.pdbx_description
1 polymer ?
#
loop_
_entity_poly.entity_id
_entity_poly.type
_entity_poly.pdbx_seq_one_letter_code
_entity_poly.pdbx_strand_id
1 'polypeptide(L)'
;MYAIIRQGNGKFYTTTVFGYYDYPKNKWDYKHRYCVVLNEEKNSLILQPMFAEKGLVSTVIFTDNDESNWKKINDNIMSVFFLPTEELYNWVLDQKVPDDLLQKCIAMDAEYDYNPYPYILNEKDAHDLLWAVGGFHDGMISEIKQTGDVLYVAMTDLWGCNLEMWFEGDIEYDISSRNPELYDPYWGGGTIFFHEDHIYLVDDEYATIENVTNGWCWFKARKMKYHLIPV
;
A
#
# COMPACT_ATOMS: atom_id res chain seq x y z
N MET A 1 10.47 5.68 1.79
CA MET A 1 9.51 4.58 1.72
C MET A 1 9.37 3.94 3.09
N TYR A 2 8.14 3.60 3.46
CA TYR A 2 7.81 2.92 4.71
C TYR A 2 6.75 1.84 4.44
N ALA A 3 6.76 0.76 5.21
CA ALA A 3 5.89 -0.38 4.95
C ALA A 3 5.41 -1.08 6.22
N ILE A 4 4.27 -1.76 6.09
CA ILE A 4 3.81 -2.80 7.00
C ILE A 4 4.33 -4.14 6.50
N ILE A 5 4.99 -4.89 7.38
CA ILE A 5 5.48 -6.24 7.10
C ILE A 5 4.53 -7.25 7.72
N ARG A 6 3.84 -8.01 6.86
CA ARG A 6 2.89 -9.02 7.32
C ARG A 6 3.62 -10.30 7.73
N GLN A 7 3.33 -10.78 8.94
CA GLN A 7 3.79 -12.07 9.46
C GLN A 7 2.70 -13.16 9.44
N GLY A 8 1.47 -12.79 9.09
CA GLY A 8 0.30 -13.66 8.97
C GLY A 8 -0.49 -13.78 10.27
N ASN A 9 -1.73 -14.27 10.16
CA ASN A 9 -2.67 -14.37 11.29
C ASN A 9 -2.89 -13.01 12.00
N GLY A 10 -2.93 -11.91 11.22
CA GLY A 10 -3.08 -10.55 11.74
C GLY A 10 -1.85 -9.98 12.46
N LYS A 11 -0.73 -10.71 12.53
CA LYS A 11 0.53 -10.16 13.07
C LYS A 11 1.28 -9.38 12.00
N PHE A 12 1.79 -8.22 12.41
CA PHE A 12 2.61 -7.36 11.59
C PHE A 12 3.51 -6.47 12.45
N TYR A 13 4.53 -5.91 11.83
CA TYR A 13 5.29 -4.77 12.34
C TYR A 13 5.49 -3.77 11.20
N THR A 14 5.86 -2.54 11.51
CA THR A 14 6.12 -1.52 10.49
C THR A 14 7.59 -1.18 10.45
N THR A 15 8.11 -0.80 9.28
CA THR A 15 9.53 -0.51 9.08
C THR A 15 9.77 0.29 7.81
N THR A 16 10.86 1.04 7.81
CA THR A 16 11.47 1.63 6.62
C THR A 16 11.92 0.52 5.68
N VAL A 17 11.73 0.76 4.38
CA VAL A 17 12.30 -0.07 3.32
C VAL A 17 13.62 0.55 2.89
N PHE A 18 14.69 -0.22 2.95
CA PHE A 18 16.05 0.25 2.67
C PHE A 18 16.54 -0.12 1.28
N GLY A 19 15.94 -1.13 0.66
CA GLY A 19 16.22 -1.52 -0.70
C GLY A 19 15.15 -2.43 -1.29
N TYR A 20 15.12 -2.46 -2.61
CA TYR A 20 14.21 -3.25 -3.43
C TYR A 20 15.02 -3.99 -4.50
N TYR A 21 14.79 -5.29 -4.60
CA TYR A 21 15.50 -6.20 -5.48
C TYR A 21 14.52 -7.13 -6.18
N ASP A 22 14.34 -6.95 -7.49
CA ASP A 22 13.58 -7.83 -8.36
C ASP A 22 14.53 -8.58 -9.31
N TYR A 23 14.61 -9.90 -9.16
CA TYR A 23 15.40 -10.78 -10.04
C TYR A 23 14.50 -11.74 -10.83
N PRO A 24 13.62 -11.20 -11.70
CA PRO A 24 12.61 -12.02 -12.36
C PRO A 24 13.26 -12.93 -13.39
N LYS A 25 12.96 -14.24 -13.37
CA LYS A 25 13.39 -15.16 -14.44
C LYS A 25 12.60 -14.97 -15.73
N ASN A 26 11.42 -14.37 -15.63
CA ASN A 26 10.56 -13.94 -16.73
C ASN A 26 9.56 -12.89 -16.22
N LYS A 27 8.79 -12.26 -17.12
CA LYS A 27 7.86 -11.18 -16.76
C LYS A 27 6.74 -11.54 -15.77
N TRP A 28 6.52 -12.83 -15.49
CA TRP A 28 5.51 -13.33 -14.55
C TRP A 28 6.14 -13.89 -13.26
N ASP A 29 7.46 -13.74 -13.10
CA ASP A 29 8.18 -14.25 -11.93
C ASP A 29 8.20 -13.22 -10.81
N TYR A 30 7.17 -13.25 -9.98
CA TYR A 30 7.02 -12.41 -8.80
C TYR A 30 7.73 -12.97 -7.55
N LYS A 31 8.27 -14.20 -7.63
CA LYS A 31 8.80 -14.92 -6.46
C LYS A 31 10.21 -14.51 -6.06
N HIS A 32 10.91 -13.77 -6.91
CA HIS A 32 12.28 -13.33 -6.67
C HIS A 32 12.34 -11.81 -6.42
N ARG A 33 11.29 -11.29 -5.78
CA ARG A 33 11.14 -9.90 -5.35
C ARG A 33 11.32 -9.78 -3.85
N TYR A 34 12.27 -8.97 -3.44
CA TYR A 34 12.66 -8.80 -2.04
C TYR A 34 12.80 -7.33 -1.68
N CYS A 35 12.39 -7.00 -0.48
CA CYS A 35 12.70 -5.75 0.18
C CYS A 35 13.78 -6.00 1.24
N VAL A 36 14.73 -5.08 1.38
CA VAL A 36 15.64 -5.03 2.54
C VAL A 36 14.96 -4.17 3.60
N VAL A 37 14.70 -4.74 4.76
CA VAL A 37 14.00 -4.10 5.89
C VAL A 37 14.68 -4.45 7.20
N LEU A 38 14.40 -3.72 8.28
CA LEU A 38 14.76 -4.19 9.62
C LEU A 38 13.83 -5.34 10.02
N ASN A 39 14.33 -6.28 10.82
CA ASN A 39 13.48 -7.27 11.48
C ASN A 39 12.56 -6.63 12.54
N GLU A 40 11.62 -7.42 13.07
CA GLU A 40 10.67 -6.97 14.10
C GLU A 40 11.37 -6.37 15.33
N GLU A 41 12.49 -6.98 15.76
CA GLU A 41 13.27 -6.51 16.91
C GLU A 41 14.15 -5.29 16.60
N LYS A 42 14.17 -4.80 15.36
CA LYS A 42 14.91 -3.61 14.93
C LYS A 42 16.40 -3.67 15.21
N ASN A 43 17.00 -4.86 15.08
CA ASN A 43 18.40 -5.12 15.42
C ASN A 43 19.20 -5.77 14.28
N SER A 44 18.58 -6.10 13.15
CA SER A 44 19.25 -6.63 11.97
C SER A 44 18.45 -6.30 10.70
N LEU A 45 19.15 -6.23 9.56
CA LEU A 45 18.49 -6.16 8.25
C LEU A 45 18.19 -7.58 7.77
N ILE A 46 17.04 -7.75 7.12
CA ILE A 46 16.60 -9.01 6.54
C ILE A 46 16.12 -8.82 5.09
N LEU A 47 16.18 -9.88 4.30
CA LEU A 47 15.50 -9.97 3.01
C LEU A 47 14.06 -10.42 3.25
N GLN A 48 13.13 -9.48 3.16
CA GLN A 48 11.71 -9.74 3.24
C GLN A 48 11.18 -10.04 1.83
N PRO A 49 10.68 -11.25 1.53
CA PRO A 49 9.96 -11.52 0.30
C PRO A 49 8.80 -10.53 0.16
N MET A 50 8.52 -10.08 -1.06
CA MET A 50 7.37 -9.22 -1.33
C MET A 50 6.05 -9.97 -1.38
N PHE A 51 6.07 -11.26 -1.73
CA PHE A 51 4.88 -12.09 -1.83
C PHE A 51 5.06 -13.38 -1.04
N ALA A 52 3.96 -13.90 -0.51
CA ALA A 52 3.93 -15.22 0.08
C ALA A 52 4.29 -16.32 -0.94
N GLU A 53 4.75 -17.48 -0.46
CA GLU A 53 5.18 -18.58 -1.34
C GLU A 53 4.06 -19.10 -2.26
N LYS A 54 2.80 -19.01 -1.78
CA LYS A 54 1.57 -19.40 -2.47
C LYS A 54 0.72 -18.16 -2.77
N GLY A 55 0.37 -17.98 -4.04
CA GLY A 55 -0.44 -16.85 -4.52
C GLY A 55 0.37 -15.56 -4.68
N LEU A 56 -0.34 -14.48 -5.01
CA LEU A 56 0.20 -13.11 -5.09
C LEU A 56 -0.19 -12.30 -3.85
N VAL A 57 -0.13 -12.93 -2.67
CA VAL A 57 -0.48 -12.27 -1.42
C VAL A 57 0.71 -11.45 -0.93
N SER A 58 0.65 -10.12 -1.04
CA SER A 58 1.78 -9.24 -0.73
C SER A 58 2.16 -9.27 0.74
N THR A 59 3.38 -9.64 1.11
CA THR A 59 3.88 -9.62 2.50
C THR A 59 4.45 -8.26 2.91
N VAL A 60 4.60 -7.33 1.95
CA VAL A 60 5.06 -5.96 2.17
C VAL A 60 4.00 -5.00 1.65
N ILE A 61 3.36 -4.26 2.54
CA ILE A 61 2.36 -3.25 2.18
C ILE A 61 3.01 -1.88 2.35
N PHE A 62 3.36 -1.22 1.24
CA PHE A 62 3.95 0.12 1.29
C PHE A 62 2.91 1.13 1.73
N THR A 63 3.21 1.90 2.77
CA THR A 63 2.33 2.96 3.29
C THR A 63 2.85 4.36 2.98
N ASP A 64 4.10 4.44 2.51
CA ASP A 64 4.72 5.63 1.93
C ASP A 64 5.69 5.17 0.85
N ASN A 65 5.53 5.70 -0.35
CA ASN A 65 6.36 5.37 -1.50
C ASN A 65 7.38 6.45 -1.84
N ASP A 66 7.74 7.33 -0.89
CA ASP A 66 8.77 8.34 -1.14
C ASP A 66 10.14 7.69 -1.41
N GLU A 67 10.65 7.92 -2.62
CA GLU A 67 11.95 7.47 -3.10
C GLU A 67 12.97 8.60 -3.23
N SER A 68 12.67 9.80 -2.70
CA SER A 68 13.49 11.00 -2.86
C SER A 68 14.95 10.84 -2.42
N ASN A 69 15.20 9.97 -1.44
CA ASN A 69 16.53 9.64 -0.92
C ASN A 69 17.10 8.29 -1.45
N TRP A 70 16.60 7.80 -2.59
CA TRP A 70 17.01 6.52 -3.17
C TRP A 70 17.99 6.68 -4.32
N LYS A 71 18.87 5.69 -4.45
CA LYS A 71 19.73 5.48 -5.61
C LYS A 71 19.17 4.29 -6.39
N LYS A 72 18.90 4.50 -7.68
CA LYS A 72 18.47 3.45 -8.62
C LYS A 72 19.65 2.99 -9.48
N ILE A 73 19.93 1.69 -9.48
CA ILE A 73 20.83 1.08 -10.46
C ILE A 73 20.07 0.81 -11.76
N ASN A 74 18.84 0.31 -11.62
CA ASN A 74 17.83 0.15 -12.67
C ASN A 74 16.44 0.03 -12.01
N ASP A 75 15.39 -0.18 -12.82
CA ASP A 75 14.00 -0.28 -12.34
C ASP A 75 13.76 -1.44 -11.34
N ASN A 76 14.66 -2.43 -11.31
CA ASN A 76 14.53 -3.62 -10.48
C ASN A 76 15.43 -3.60 -9.24
N ILE A 77 16.42 -2.70 -9.18
CA ILE A 77 17.46 -2.71 -8.15
C ILE A 77 17.72 -1.29 -7.66
N MET A 78 17.32 -1.03 -6.42
CA MET A 78 17.43 0.30 -5.81
C MET A 78 17.55 0.21 -4.29
N SER A 79 18.17 1.21 -3.68
CA SER A 79 18.31 1.32 -2.22
C SER A 79 18.41 2.77 -1.77
N VAL A 80 18.29 3.01 -0.47
CA VAL A 80 18.58 4.32 0.13
C VAL A 80 20.04 4.72 -0.17
N PHE A 81 20.28 6.02 -0.41
CA PHE A 81 21.51 6.56 -1.00
C PHE A 81 22.81 6.22 -0.26
N PHE A 82 22.77 6.09 1.07
CA PHE A 82 23.97 5.79 1.87
C PHE A 82 24.35 4.31 1.88
N LEU A 83 23.52 3.43 1.31
CA LEU A 83 23.76 2.00 1.26
C LEU A 83 24.44 1.60 -0.07
N PRO A 84 25.35 0.61 -0.04
CA PRO A 84 25.97 0.08 -1.25
C PRO A 84 24.98 -0.84 -1.98
N THR A 85 24.22 -0.28 -2.93
CA THR A 85 23.07 -0.94 -3.56
C THR A 85 23.39 -2.31 -4.18
N GLU A 86 24.55 -2.48 -4.80
CA GLU A 86 24.91 -3.73 -5.50
C GLU A 86 25.31 -4.85 -4.51
N GLU A 87 25.98 -4.49 -3.41
CA GLU A 87 26.49 -5.41 -2.40
C GLU A 87 25.46 -5.73 -1.31
N LEU A 88 24.57 -4.79 -0.99
CA LEU A 88 23.65 -4.86 0.14
C LEU A 88 22.83 -6.16 0.15
N TYR A 89 22.31 -6.59 -0.99
CA TYR A 89 21.55 -7.85 -1.09
C TYR A 89 22.35 -9.04 -0.54
N ASN A 90 23.59 -9.21 -1.00
CA ASN A 90 24.45 -10.30 -0.57
C ASN A 90 24.91 -10.12 0.89
N TRP A 91 25.13 -8.88 1.34
CA TRP A 91 25.48 -8.61 2.74
C TRP A 91 24.35 -8.98 3.70
N VAL A 92 23.10 -8.69 3.33
CA VAL A 92 21.94 -9.07 4.14
C VAL A 92 21.77 -10.59 4.13
N LEU A 93 21.88 -11.23 2.97
CA LEU A 93 21.81 -12.69 2.84
C LEU A 93 22.87 -13.41 3.69
N ASP A 94 24.10 -12.90 3.68
CA ASP A 94 25.24 -13.48 4.41
C ASP A 94 25.33 -13.01 5.88
N GLN A 95 24.44 -12.11 6.33
CA GLN A 95 24.49 -11.46 7.64
C GLN A 95 25.82 -10.74 7.93
N LYS A 96 26.32 -9.98 6.94
CA LYS A 96 27.58 -9.23 6.95
C LYS A 96 27.41 -7.72 6.80
N VAL A 97 26.22 -7.20 7.07
CA VAL A 97 25.97 -5.75 7.04
C VAL A 97 26.88 -5.08 8.10
N PRO A 98 27.72 -4.10 7.72
CA PRO A 98 28.54 -3.36 8.68
C PRO A 98 27.71 -2.66 9.76
N ASP A 99 28.17 -2.73 11.01
CA ASP A 99 27.46 -2.16 12.17
C ASP A 99 27.13 -0.68 12.00
N ASP A 100 28.03 0.12 11.42
CA ASP A 100 27.81 1.55 11.21
C ASP A 100 26.67 1.85 10.23
N LEU A 101 26.49 1.01 9.21
CA LEU A 101 25.37 1.10 8.27
C LEU A 101 24.07 0.61 8.91
N LEU A 102 24.12 -0.48 9.68
CA LEU A 102 22.97 -0.97 10.42
C LEU A 102 22.44 0.08 11.40
N GLN A 103 23.32 0.75 12.16
CA GLN A 103 22.91 1.82 13.08
C GLN A 103 22.27 3.01 12.35
N LYS A 104 22.73 3.35 11.13
CA LYS A 104 22.07 4.37 10.30
C LYS A 104 20.67 3.94 9.87
N CYS A 105 20.48 2.68 9.49
CA CYS A 105 19.16 2.14 9.15
C CYS A 105 18.20 2.21 10.35
N ILE A 106 18.67 1.80 11.54
CA ILE A 106 17.88 1.86 12.78
C ILE A 106 17.50 3.31 13.13
N ALA A 107 18.44 4.25 13.01
CA ALA A 107 18.19 5.66 13.28
C ALA A 107 17.15 6.24 12.29
N MET A 108 17.30 5.95 10.99
CA MET A 108 16.35 6.39 9.97
C MET A 108 14.95 5.83 10.21
N ASP A 109 14.83 4.56 10.60
CA ASP A 109 13.55 3.94 10.92
C ASP A 109 12.86 4.57 12.12
N ALA A 110 13.62 4.89 13.16
CA ALA A 110 13.13 5.51 14.38
C ALA A 110 12.67 6.97 14.20
N GLU A 111 13.10 7.65 13.12
CA GLU A 111 12.65 9.01 12.77
C GLU A 111 11.26 9.02 12.12
N TYR A 112 10.78 7.90 11.60
CA TYR A 112 9.50 7.84 10.90
C TYR A 112 8.32 7.73 11.88
N ASP A 113 7.37 8.65 11.78
CA ASP A 113 6.13 8.63 12.57
C ASP A 113 5.01 7.96 11.79
N TYR A 114 4.79 6.67 12.04
CA TYR A 114 3.75 5.91 11.39
C TYR A 114 2.35 6.30 11.89
N ASN A 115 1.55 6.87 11.00
CA ASN A 115 0.13 7.13 11.25
C ASN A 115 -0.73 5.95 10.73
N PRO A 116 -1.43 5.20 11.60
CA PRO A 116 -2.32 4.12 11.17
C PRO A 116 -3.66 4.59 10.60
N TYR A 117 -4.02 5.87 10.79
CA TYR A 117 -5.25 6.48 10.29
C TYR A 117 -4.99 7.78 9.52
N PRO A 118 -4.22 7.74 8.42
CA PRO A 118 -3.91 8.93 7.64
C PRO A 118 -5.14 9.44 6.88
N TYR A 119 -5.20 10.76 6.73
CA TYR A 119 -6.11 11.41 5.80
C TYR A 119 -5.48 11.48 4.41
N ILE A 120 -6.31 11.37 3.38
CA ILE A 120 -5.93 11.65 1.99
C ILE A 120 -6.05 13.17 1.79
N LEU A 121 -4.91 13.86 1.78
CA LEU A 121 -4.84 15.33 1.70
C LEU A 121 -4.36 15.82 0.33
N ASN A 122 -3.66 14.97 -0.42
CA ASN A 122 -3.12 15.30 -1.73
C ASN A 122 -2.91 14.04 -2.60
N GLU A 123 -2.47 14.25 -3.84
CA GLU A 123 -2.24 13.18 -4.83
C GLU A 123 -1.22 12.13 -4.39
N LYS A 124 -0.21 12.51 -3.58
CA LYS A 124 0.75 11.54 -3.03
C LYS A 124 0.05 10.57 -2.08
N ASP A 125 -0.81 11.07 -1.19
CA ASP A 125 -1.53 10.22 -0.23
C ASP A 125 -2.48 9.26 -0.97
N ALA A 126 -3.15 9.76 -2.02
CA ALA A 126 -3.98 8.94 -2.91
C ALA A 126 -3.17 7.85 -3.61
N HIS A 127 -2.00 8.19 -4.14
CA HIS A 127 -1.09 7.25 -4.78
C HIS A 127 -0.56 6.20 -3.79
N ASP A 128 -0.20 6.63 -2.57
CA ASP A 128 0.29 5.74 -1.52
C ASP A 128 -0.78 4.71 -1.13
N LEU A 129 -2.03 5.14 -0.95
CA LEU A 129 -3.15 4.21 -0.69
C LEU A 129 -3.36 3.25 -1.87
N LEU A 130 -3.42 3.76 -3.11
CA LEU A 130 -3.58 2.92 -4.30
C LEU A 130 -2.51 1.83 -4.37
N TRP A 131 -1.25 2.17 -4.11
CA TRP A 131 -0.18 1.20 -4.12
C TRP A 131 -0.29 0.20 -2.96
N ALA A 132 -0.63 0.67 -1.76
CA ALA A 132 -0.81 -0.17 -0.57
C ALA A 132 -1.84 -1.29 -0.77
N VAL A 133 -2.94 -0.97 -1.47
CA VAL A 133 -4.08 -1.89 -1.65
C VAL A 133 -4.11 -2.59 -3.01
N GLY A 134 -3.03 -2.50 -3.80
CA GLY A 134 -2.97 -3.14 -5.11
C GLY A 134 -3.94 -2.55 -6.13
N GLY A 135 -4.17 -1.24 -6.07
CA GLY A 135 -5.08 -0.51 -6.96
C GLY A 135 -6.55 -0.84 -6.76
N PHE A 136 -6.93 -1.38 -5.59
CA PHE A 136 -8.28 -1.89 -5.29
C PHE A 136 -8.69 -3.15 -6.05
N HIS A 137 -7.79 -3.75 -6.82
CA HIS A 137 -8.07 -4.95 -7.61
C HIS A 137 -8.47 -6.13 -6.69
N ASP A 138 -9.48 -6.88 -7.11
CA ASP A 138 -10.08 -8.01 -6.37
C ASP A 138 -10.73 -7.62 -5.03
N GLY A 139 -10.79 -6.32 -4.69
CA GLY A 139 -11.46 -5.86 -3.49
C GLY A 139 -12.97 -5.90 -3.62
N MET A 140 -13.68 -6.16 -2.52
CA MET A 140 -15.14 -5.99 -2.46
C MET A 140 -15.57 -5.24 -1.21
N ILE A 141 -16.68 -4.51 -1.30
CA ILE A 141 -17.29 -3.83 -0.15
C ILE A 141 -17.95 -4.90 0.74
N SER A 142 -17.47 -5.00 1.97
CA SER A 142 -17.97 -5.93 2.99
C SER A 142 -18.95 -5.29 3.97
N GLU A 143 -18.77 -4.00 4.25
CA GLU A 143 -19.65 -3.23 5.12
C GLU A 143 -19.75 -1.78 4.63
N ILE A 144 -20.95 -1.22 4.76
CA ILE A 144 -21.21 0.20 4.56
C ILE A 144 -22.16 0.71 5.65
N LYS A 145 -21.81 1.81 6.30
CA LYS A 145 -22.59 2.39 7.38
C LYS A 145 -22.46 3.91 7.43
N GLN A 146 -23.58 4.61 7.27
CA GLN A 146 -23.62 6.06 7.43
C GLN A 146 -24.11 6.44 8.83
N THR A 147 -23.38 7.34 9.49
CA THR A 147 -23.75 7.93 10.79
C THR A 147 -23.57 9.44 10.71
N GLY A 148 -24.67 10.17 10.52
CA GLY A 148 -24.63 11.62 10.32
C GLY A 148 -23.90 12.00 9.03
N ASP A 149 -22.87 12.83 9.16
CA ASP A 149 -22.02 13.33 8.07
C ASP A 149 -20.76 12.50 7.84
N VAL A 150 -20.73 11.26 8.36
CA VAL A 150 -19.64 10.29 8.16
C VAL A 150 -20.19 9.00 7.56
N LEU A 151 -19.57 8.55 6.47
CA LEU A 151 -19.79 7.25 5.85
C LEU A 151 -18.58 6.36 6.10
N TYR A 152 -18.82 5.25 6.79
CA TYR A 152 -17.85 4.17 6.96
C TYR A 152 -18.02 3.14 5.84
N VAL A 153 -16.91 2.71 5.26
CA VAL A 153 -16.84 1.66 4.23
C VAL A 153 -15.71 0.71 4.58
N ALA A 154 -15.98 -0.59 4.59
CA ALA A 154 -14.97 -1.63 4.76
C ALA A 154 -14.84 -2.47 3.49
N MET A 155 -13.61 -2.77 3.08
CA MET A 155 -13.31 -3.64 1.96
C MET A 155 -12.45 -4.83 2.39
N THR A 156 -12.73 -5.99 1.79
CA THR A 156 -11.98 -7.23 1.98
C THR A 156 -11.37 -7.71 0.67
N ASP A 157 -10.53 -8.75 0.75
CA ASP A 157 -9.96 -9.48 -0.39
C ASP A 157 -8.98 -8.68 -1.26
N LEU A 158 -8.57 -7.51 -0.77
CA LEU A 158 -7.44 -6.76 -1.32
C LEU A 158 -6.13 -7.54 -1.11
N TRP A 159 -5.10 -7.19 -1.88
CA TRP A 159 -3.85 -7.93 -1.94
C TRP A 159 -3.02 -7.83 -0.65
N GLY A 160 -3.37 -8.68 0.33
CA GLY A 160 -2.66 -8.85 1.59
C GLY A 160 -3.17 -8.01 2.76
N CYS A 161 -4.24 -7.24 2.58
CA CYS A 161 -4.90 -6.48 3.64
C CYS A 161 -6.42 -6.40 3.44
N ASN A 162 -7.12 -5.98 4.49
CA ASN A 162 -8.43 -5.35 4.41
C ASN A 162 -8.25 -3.82 4.57
N LEU A 163 -9.27 -3.07 4.17
CA LEU A 163 -9.25 -1.61 4.20
C LEU A 163 -10.51 -1.08 4.86
N GLU A 164 -10.35 -0.21 5.84
CA GLU A 164 -11.44 0.62 6.38
C GLU A 164 -11.28 2.05 5.88
N MET A 165 -12.39 2.71 5.55
CA MET A 165 -12.43 4.08 5.06
C MET A 165 -13.53 4.88 5.75
N TRP A 166 -13.25 6.14 6.01
CA TRP A 166 -14.21 7.12 6.52
C TRP A 166 -14.24 8.32 5.57
N PHE A 167 -15.40 8.51 4.96
CA PHE A 167 -15.71 9.67 4.13
C PHE A 167 -16.48 10.67 5.00
N GLU A 168 -16.06 11.94 5.02
CA GLU A 168 -16.62 12.96 5.91
C GLU A 168 -17.00 14.23 5.12
N GLY A 169 -18.22 14.72 5.34
CA GLY A 169 -18.73 15.99 4.80
C GLY A 169 -19.17 15.94 3.32
N ASP A 170 -20.35 16.49 3.03
CA ASP A 170 -21.00 16.53 1.70
C ASP A 170 -20.91 15.19 0.95
N ILE A 171 -21.29 14.12 1.65
CA ILE A 171 -21.15 12.75 1.17
C ILE A 171 -22.21 12.42 0.12
N GLU A 172 -21.76 11.87 -1.00
CA GLU A 172 -22.58 11.22 -2.01
C GLU A 172 -21.89 9.94 -2.47
N TYR A 173 -22.64 8.90 -2.83
CA TYR A 173 -22.09 7.64 -3.32
C TYR A 173 -23.12 6.85 -4.11
N ASP A 174 -22.66 5.97 -4.99
CA ASP A 174 -23.45 4.95 -5.66
C ASP A 174 -22.68 3.62 -5.64
N ILE A 175 -23.30 2.57 -5.13
CA ILE A 175 -22.72 1.21 -5.07
C ILE A 175 -23.54 0.20 -5.89
N SER A 176 -24.55 0.67 -6.62
CA SER A 176 -25.56 -0.19 -7.26
C SER A 176 -24.97 -1.14 -8.30
N SER A 177 -23.89 -0.75 -8.97
CA SER A 177 -23.18 -1.54 -9.98
C SER A 177 -22.32 -2.67 -9.41
N ARG A 178 -22.18 -2.74 -8.08
CA ARG A 178 -21.52 -3.81 -7.32
C ARG A 178 -22.45 -4.48 -6.31
N ASN A 179 -23.77 -4.37 -6.52
CA ASN A 179 -24.74 -5.10 -5.71
C ASN A 179 -24.58 -6.62 -5.95
N PRO A 180 -24.22 -7.43 -4.94
CA PRO A 180 -23.97 -8.87 -5.10
C PRO A 180 -25.22 -9.67 -5.49
N GLU A 181 -26.43 -9.12 -5.33
CA GLU A 181 -27.66 -9.78 -5.78
C GLU A 181 -27.87 -9.70 -7.30
N LEU A 182 -27.23 -8.72 -7.96
CA LEU A 182 -27.46 -8.40 -9.36
C LEU A 182 -26.20 -8.45 -10.22
N TYR A 183 -25.04 -8.19 -9.63
CA TYR A 183 -23.76 -7.98 -10.31
C TYR A 183 -22.60 -8.65 -9.55
N ASP A 184 -21.45 -8.70 -10.22
CA ASP A 184 -20.18 -9.06 -9.60
C ASP A 184 -19.81 -7.97 -8.55
N PRO A 185 -19.60 -8.32 -7.26
CA PRO A 185 -19.27 -7.34 -6.23
C PRO A 185 -17.80 -6.91 -6.22
N TYR A 186 -16.92 -7.59 -6.98
CA TYR A 186 -15.49 -7.33 -6.99
C TYR A 186 -15.10 -6.16 -7.89
N TRP A 187 -14.13 -5.39 -7.42
CA TRP A 187 -13.56 -4.25 -8.13
C TRP A 187 -12.46 -4.74 -9.08
N GLY A 188 -12.47 -4.21 -10.31
CA GLY A 188 -11.40 -4.46 -11.28
C GLY A 188 -10.19 -3.56 -11.09
N GLY A 189 -10.37 -2.48 -10.34
CA GLY A 189 -9.37 -1.46 -10.06
C GLY A 189 -10.07 -0.17 -9.65
N GLY A 190 -9.32 0.74 -9.04
CA GLY A 190 -9.87 1.99 -8.53
C GLY A 190 -9.00 3.19 -8.83
N THR A 191 -9.64 4.35 -8.90
CA THR A 191 -8.97 5.65 -9.01
C THR A 191 -9.41 6.52 -7.84
N ILE A 192 -8.45 7.25 -7.27
CA ILE A 192 -8.69 8.34 -6.33
C ILE A 192 -8.26 9.63 -7.01
N PHE A 193 -9.12 10.65 -7.01
CA PHE A 193 -8.77 11.97 -7.55
C PHE A 193 -9.48 13.09 -6.80
N PHE A 194 -8.92 14.29 -6.92
CA PHE A 194 -9.47 15.50 -6.33
C PHE A 194 -10.16 16.33 -7.41
N HIS A 195 -11.37 16.78 -7.14
CA HIS A 195 -12.07 17.72 -8.00
C HIS A 195 -12.81 18.75 -7.15
N GLU A 196 -12.54 20.03 -7.44
CA GLU A 196 -12.93 21.15 -6.57
C GLU A 196 -12.44 20.89 -5.12
N ASP A 197 -13.34 20.97 -4.14
CA ASP A 197 -13.09 20.76 -2.72
C ASP A 197 -13.57 19.37 -2.24
N HIS A 198 -13.57 18.38 -3.14
CA HIS A 198 -13.95 16.99 -2.87
C HIS A 198 -12.91 15.97 -3.34
N ILE A 199 -12.93 14.82 -2.68
CA ILE A 199 -12.20 13.60 -3.00
C ILE A 199 -13.20 12.61 -3.59
N TYR A 200 -12.80 11.95 -4.67
CA TYR A 200 -13.55 10.90 -5.34
C TYR A 200 -12.78 9.58 -5.26
N LEU A 201 -13.47 8.49 -4.93
CA LEU A 201 -13.00 7.12 -5.10
C LEU A 201 -13.96 6.42 -6.06
N VAL A 202 -13.44 5.84 -7.14
CA VAL A 202 -14.25 5.24 -8.22
C VAL A 202 -13.69 3.88 -8.60
N ASP A 203 -14.58 2.91 -8.80
CA ASP A 203 -14.29 1.54 -9.28
C ASP A 203 -14.08 1.52 -10.80
N ASP A 204 -13.05 2.24 -11.25
CA ASP A 204 -12.47 2.21 -12.59
C ASP A 204 -11.05 2.79 -12.52
N GLU A 205 -10.08 2.20 -13.23
CA GLU A 205 -8.66 2.60 -13.22
C GLU A 205 -8.37 3.93 -13.94
N TYR A 206 -9.33 4.43 -14.72
CA TYR A 206 -9.19 5.63 -15.55
C TYR A 206 -10.37 6.59 -15.36
N ALA A 207 -10.98 6.55 -14.17
CA ALA A 207 -12.11 7.40 -13.86
C ALA A 207 -11.71 8.89 -13.90
N THR A 208 -12.60 9.70 -14.44
CA THR A 208 -12.51 11.16 -14.43
C THR A 208 -13.84 11.74 -13.98
N ILE A 209 -13.87 13.04 -13.66
CA ILE A 209 -15.12 13.67 -13.23
C ILE A 209 -16.23 13.57 -14.30
N GLU A 210 -15.88 13.54 -15.58
CA GLU A 210 -16.85 13.42 -16.67
C GLU A 210 -17.50 12.04 -16.77
N ASN A 211 -16.90 11.01 -16.16
CA ASN A 211 -17.38 9.63 -16.27
C ASN A 211 -17.83 8.99 -14.94
N VAL A 212 -17.62 9.65 -13.80
CA VAL A 212 -17.92 9.08 -12.47
C VAL A 212 -19.37 8.58 -12.32
N THR A 213 -20.34 9.28 -12.92
CA THR A 213 -21.77 8.89 -12.85
C THR A 213 -22.19 7.87 -13.91
N ASN A 214 -21.27 7.32 -14.71
CA ASN A 214 -21.59 6.40 -15.82
C ASN A 214 -21.78 4.95 -15.34
N GLY A 215 -22.57 4.74 -14.29
CA GLY A 215 -22.91 3.41 -13.77
C GLY A 215 -21.76 2.72 -13.03
N TRP A 216 -20.75 3.47 -12.58
CA TRP A 216 -19.68 2.96 -11.74
C TRP A 216 -20.06 2.94 -10.27
N CYS A 217 -19.32 2.16 -9.49
CA CYS A 217 -19.35 2.25 -8.04
C CYS A 217 -18.45 3.42 -7.63
N TRP A 218 -18.95 4.39 -6.87
CA TRP A 218 -18.18 5.58 -6.51
C TRP A 218 -18.58 6.19 -5.18
N PHE A 219 -17.64 6.93 -4.59
CA PHE A 219 -17.80 7.70 -3.36
C PHE A 219 -17.24 9.12 -3.57
N LYS A 220 -17.91 10.10 -2.97
CA LYS A 220 -17.53 11.51 -2.94
C LYS A 220 -17.63 12.03 -1.51
N ALA A 221 -16.64 12.78 -1.05
CA ALA A 221 -16.71 13.53 0.21
C ALA A 221 -15.67 14.66 0.25
N ARG A 222 -15.75 15.54 1.25
CA ARG A 222 -14.74 16.59 1.48
C ARG A 222 -13.43 16.06 2.06
N LYS A 223 -13.52 14.99 2.86
CA LYS A 223 -12.36 14.35 3.50
C LYS A 223 -12.50 12.85 3.44
N MET A 224 -11.35 12.19 3.35
CA MET A 224 -11.24 10.75 3.37
C MET A 224 -10.09 10.36 4.30
N LYS A 225 -10.35 9.43 5.20
CA LYS A 225 -9.37 8.79 6.08
C LYS A 225 -9.44 7.29 5.87
N TYR A 226 -8.33 6.58 6.02
CA TYR A 226 -8.32 5.13 5.87
C TYR A 226 -7.50 4.42 6.95
N HIS A 227 -7.69 3.11 7.05
CA HIS A 227 -6.92 2.21 7.91
C HIS A 227 -6.68 0.88 7.20
N LEU A 228 -5.42 0.46 7.14
CA LEU A 228 -5.02 -0.81 6.55
C LEU A 228 -4.93 -1.89 7.63
N ILE A 229 -5.58 -3.02 7.39
CA ILE A 229 -5.61 -4.16 8.31
C ILE A 229 -4.91 -5.35 7.63
N PRO A 230 -3.66 -5.68 7.96
CA PRO A 230 -2.96 -6.82 7.35
C PRO A 230 -3.64 -8.16 7.70
N VAL A 231 -3.81 -9.03 6.71
CA VAL A 231 -4.49 -10.35 6.86
C VAL A 231 -3.56 -11.55 6.64
#